data_AF-A0A1F3T2L2-F1
#
_entry.id   AF-A0A1F3T2L2-F1
#
_cell.length_a   1.000
_cell.length_b   1.000
_cell.length_c   1.000
_cell.angle_alpha   90.00
_cell.angle_beta   90.00
_cell.angle_gamma   90.00
#
_symmetry.space_group_name_H-M   'P 1'
#
loop_
_entity.id
_entity.type
_entity.pdbx_description
1 polymer ?
#
loop_
_entity_poly.entity_id
_entity_poly.type
_entity_poly.pdbx_seq_one_letter_code
_entity_poly.pdbx_strand_id
1 'polypeptide(L)'
;MGLPMTDNYQIKTSKTNHKIPVINGIHLHSMYHPIREAESFVLNHLQLLKDKKNILVFGLGFVYHINQLVIELQKIHGDDYKIVVIEPNSEVANDCLSLNLLISDKVKIYHGLSHDRLYQDEELINFLLAQPGIIAHPASFNLYKSYFKNFLQYKAPLSTEKVLMVLRDEHIKKFISDRFMNEDDLQVALWDYSQSNHRIVNKLDYLFFALEEIAPLNGDARK
;
A
#
# COMPACT_ATOMS: atom_id res chain seq x y z
N MET A 1 -13.89 3.59 2.24
CA MET A 1 -14.63 3.07 1.06
C MET A 1 -14.60 1.55 1.07
N GLY A 2 -15.65 0.90 0.58
CA GLY A 2 -15.73 -0.57 0.55
C GLY A 2 -14.81 -1.21 -0.49
N LEU A 3 -14.58 -2.52 -0.34
CA LEU A 3 -13.90 -3.34 -1.33
C LEU A 3 -14.71 -3.40 -2.64
N PRO A 4 -14.05 -3.51 -3.81
CA PRO A 4 -14.77 -3.70 -5.06
C PRO A 4 -15.48 -5.06 -5.06
N MET A 5 -16.75 -5.07 -5.47
CA MET A 5 -17.52 -6.30 -5.65
C MET A 5 -17.04 -7.06 -6.89
N THR A 6 -17.01 -8.38 -6.79
CA THR A 6 -16.68 -9.30 -7.88
C THR A 6 -17.89 -10.20 -8.10
N ASP A 7 -18.58 -10.02 -9.23
CA ASP A 7 -19.84 -10.74 -9.50
C ASP A 7 -19.61 -12.12 -10.13
N ASN A 8 -18.53 -12.27 -10.90
CA ASN A 8 -18.18 -13.52 -11.57
C ASN A 8 -16.66 -13.72 -11.60
N TYR A 9 -16.20 -14.70 -10.84
CA TYR A 9 -14.81 -15.15 -10.81
C TYR A 9 -14.71 -16.60 -11.27
N GLN A 10 -13.75 -16.86 -12.15
CA GLN A 10 -13.42 -18.22 -12.60
C GLN A 10 -11.94 -18.33 -12.97
N ILE A 11 -11.39 -19.54 -12.84
CA ILE A 11 -10.05 -19.86 -13.34
C ILE A 11 -10.18 -20.60 -14.66
N LYS A 12 -9.53 -20.08 -15.71
CA LYS A 12 -9.36 -20.77 -16.99
C LYS A 12 -7.94 -21.27 -17.16
N THR A 13 -7.76 -22.18 -18.10
CA THR A 13 -6.43 -22.66 -18.50
C THR A 13 -6.05 -22.01 -19.84
N SER A 14 -4.83 -21.49 -19.95
CA SER A 14 -4.25 -20.93 -21.16
C SER A 14 -3.97 -22.02 -22.20
N LYS A 15 -3.68 -21.64 -23.45
CA LYS A 15 -3.20 -22.59 -24.47
C LYS A 15 -1.88 -23.26 -24.11
N THR A 16 -1.09 -22.63 -23.26
CA THR A 16 0.16 -23.17 -22.70
C THR A 16 -0.04 -23.85 -21.35
N ASN A 17 -1.26 -24.24 -21.00
CA ASN A 17 -1.60 -24.97 -19.77
C ASN A 17 -1.36 -24.21 -18.44
N HIS A 18 -1.35 -22.88 -18.47
CA HIS A 18 -1.19 -22.03 -17.29
C HIS A 18 -2.56 -21.54 -16.77
N LYS A 19 -2.72 -21.40 -15.46
CA LYS A 19 -3.98 -20.94 -14.85
C LYS A 19 -4.14 -19.43 -14.96
N ILE A 20 -5.30 -18.95 -15.40
CA ILE A 20 -5.57 -17.53 -15.60
C ILE A 20 -6.88 -17.18 -14.91
N PRO A 21 -6.88 -16.18 -14.01
CA PRO A 21 -8.10 -15.68 -13.41
C PRO A 21 -8.86 -14.84 -14.42
N VAL A 22 -10.18 -15.03 -14.47
CA VAL A 22 -11.10 -14.27 -15.30
C VAL A 22 -12.16 -13.68 -14.40
N ILE A 23 -12.28 -12.36 -14.42
CA ILE A 23 -13.21 -11.60 -13.58
C ILE A 23 -14.15 -10.80 -14.46
N ASN A 24 -15.45 -10.99 -14.31
CA ASN A 24 -16.47 -10.31 -15.10
C ASN A 24 -16.18 -10.42 -16.62
N GLY A 25 -15.67 -11.58 -17.07
CA GLY A 25 -15.28 -11.85 -18.45
C GLY A 25 -13.90 -11.31 -18.87
N ILE A 26 -13.22 -10.54 -18.03
CA ILE A 26 -11.89 -9.98 -18.29
C ILE A 26 -10.83 -10.97 -17.84
N HIS A 27 -9.97 -11.39 -18.77
CA HIS A 27 -8.81 -12.21 -18.45
C HIS A 27 -7.73 -11.31 -17.85
N LEU A 28 -7.17 -11.66 -16.70
CA LEU A 28 -6.10 -10.85 -16.12
C LEU A 28 -4.77 -11.04 -16.83
N HIS A 29 -4.60 -12.13 -17.58
CA HIS A 29 -3.44 -12.36 -18.45
C HIS A 29 -3.87 -12.95 -19.79
N SER A 30 -2.93 -12.95 -20.74
CA SER A 30 -3.04 -13.56 -22.05
C SER A 30 -3.45 -15.02 -21.97
N MET A 31 -4.61 -15.33 -22.57
CA MET A 31 -5.09 -16.71 -22.75
C MET A 31 -4.13 -17.57 -23.60
N TYR A 32 -3.23 -16.93 -24.36
CA TYR A 32 -2.30 -17.62 -25.24
C TYR A 32 -1.01 -18.00 -24.54
N HIS A 33 -0.31 -17.05 -23.91
CA HIS A 33 1.02 -17.28 -23.34
C HIS A 33 1.33 -16.30 -22.18
N PRO A 34 0.77 -16.51 -20.98
CA PRO A 34 0.85 -15.55 -19.87
C PRO A 34 2.29 -15.29 -19.39
N ILE A 35 3.17 -16.28 -19.44
CA ILE A 35 4.59 -16.11 -19.06
C ILE A 35 5.32 -15.10 -19.96
N ARG A 36 5.13 -15.20 -21.28
CA ARG A 36 5.79 -14.33 -22.25
C ARG A 36 5.25 -12.91 -22.18
N GLU A 37 3.97 -12.76 -21.88
CA GLU A 37 3.36 -11.47 -21.58
C GLU A 37 4.00 -10.85 -20.34
N ALA A 38 4.15 -11.62 -19.25
CA ALA A 38 4.79 -11.16 -18.02
C ALA A 38 6.26 -10.74 -18.24
N GLU A 39 7.03 -11.53 -18.98
CA GLU A 39 8.39 -11.16 -19.44
C GLU A 39 8.38 -9.82 -20.17
N SER A 40 7.55 -9.69 -21.21
CA SER A 40 7.47 -8.47 -22.02
C SER A 40 7.03 -7.26 -21.19
N PHE A 41 6.11 -7.47 -20.25
CA PHE A 41 5.65 -6.45 -19.32
C PHE A 41 6.78 -5.94 -18.44
N VAL A 42 7.52 -6.84 -17.78
CA VAL A 42 8.62 -6.48 -16.88
C VAL A 42 9.78 -5.80 -17.63
N LEU A 43 10.05 -6.20 -18.88
CA LEU A 43 11.06 -5.56 -19.71
C LEU A 43 10.84 -4.05 -19.88
N ASN A 44 9.58 -3.61 -19.93
CA ASN A 44 9.22 -2.18 -20.03
C ASN A 44 9.53 -1.39 -18.74
N HIS A 45 9.83 -2.08 -17.64
CA HIS A 45 10.12 -1.48 -16.34
C HIS A 45 11.58 -1.63 -15.91
N LEU A 46 12.47 -2.17 -16.75
CA LEU A 46 13.85 -2.47 -16.36
C LEU A 46 14.61 -1.28 -15.78
N GLN A 47 14.42 -0.07 -16.32
CA GLN A 47 15.08 1.12 -15.77
C GLN A 47 14.63 1.40 -14.33
N LEU A 48 13.32 1.34 -14.08
CA LEU A 48 12.76 1.47 -12.73
C LEU A 48 13.33 0.41 -11.78
N LEU A 49 13.46 -0.84 -12.24
CA LEU A 49 14.01 -1.93 -11.42
C LEU A 49 15.49 -1.75 -11.10
N LYS A 50 16.27 -1.12 -11.99
CA LYS A 50 17.67 -0.75 -11.68
C LYS A 50 17.75 0.34 -10.61
N ASP A 51 16.85 1.31 -10.68
CA ASP A 51 16.86 2.48 -9.81
C ASP A 51 16.20 2.21 -8.44
N LYS A 52 15.28 1.26 -8.37
CA LYS A 52 14.47 0.96 -7.18
C LYS A 52 14.49 -0.52 -6.85
N LYS A 53 15.05 -0.86 -5.67
CA LYS A 53 14.98 -2.21 -5.10
C LYS A 53 13.66 -2.55 -4.40
N ASN A 54 12.91 -1.54 -3.98
CA ASN A 54 11.61 -1.71 -3.34
C ASN A 54 10.52 -1.42 -4.37
N ILE A 55 9.65 -2.39 -4.65
CA ILE A 55 8.62 -2.28 -5.68
C ILE A 55 7.23 -2.51 -5.09
N LEU A 56 6.33 -1.55 -5.30
CA LEU A 56 4.91 -1.65 -5.04
C LEU A 56 4.19 -2.06 -6.32
N VAL A 57 3.42 -3.14 -6.28
CA VAL A 57 2.63 -3.61 -7.41
C VAL A 57 1.14 -3.49 -7.14
N PHE A 58 0.41 -2.90 -8.08
CA PHE A 58 -1.05 -2.88 -8.07
C PHE A 58 -1.61 -4.00 -8.93
N GLY A 59 -2.25 -4.96 -8.27
CA GLY A 59 -2.86 -6.13 -8.90
C GLY A 59 -1.95 -7.36 -8.92
N LEU A 60 -2.51 -8.49 -8.49
CA LEU A 60 -1.80 -9.76 -8.37
C LEU A 60 -1.77 -10.56 -9.67
N GLY A 61 -2.86 -10.59 -10.44
CA GLY A 61 -2.90 -11.25 -11.75
C GLY A 61 -2.53 -12.75 -11.78
N PHE A 62 -2.50 -13.48 -10.67
CA PHE A 62 -1.86 -14.82 -10.59
C PHE A 62 -0.33 -14.79 -10.80
N VAL A 63 0.32 -13.75 -10.32
CA VAL A 63 1.76 -13.63 -10.04
C VAL A 63 2.72 -13.84 -11.21
N TYR A 64 2.27 -13.97 -12.45
CA TYR A 64 3.19 -14.15 -13.58
C TYR A 64 4.17 -12.98 -13.72
N HIS A 65 3.67 -11.74 -13.69
CA HIS A 65 4.53 -10.55 -13.69
C HIS A 65 5.31 -10.41 -12.38
N ILE A 66 4.75 -10.83 -11.24
CA ILE A 66 5.43 -10.77 -9.94
C ILE A 66 6.64 -11.71 -9.91
N ASN A 67 6.48 -12.94 -10.36
CA ASN A 67 7.54 -13.93 -10.47
C ASN A 67 8.64 -13.44 -11.42
N GLN A 68 8.26 -12.79 -12.52
CA GLN A 68 9.23 -12.16 -13.41
C GLN A 68 9.96 -10.97 -12.75
N LEU A 69 9.26 -10.14 -11.97
CA LEU A 69 9.87 -9.06 -11.19
C LEU A 69 10.88 -9.61 -10.17
N VAL A 70 10.54 -10.70 -9.48
CA VAL A 70 11.45 -11.41 -8.56
C VAL A 70 12.73 -11.82 -9.30
N ILE A 71 12.61 -12.47 -10.47
CA ILE A 71 13.76 -12.90 -11.26
C ILE A 71 14.66 -11.72 -11.64
N GLU A 72 14.08 -10.61 -12.11
CA GLU A 72 14.87 -9.44 -12.53
C GLU A 72 15.47 -8.67 -11.36
N LEU A 73 14.73 -8.47 -10.27
CA LEU A 73 15.26 -7.81 -9.07
C LEU A 73 16.36 -8.64 -8.40
N GLN A 74 16.22 -9.96 -8.36
CA GLN A 74 17.27 -10.85 -7.84
C GLN A 74 18.56 -10.73 -8.66
N LYS A 75 18.46 -10.64 -10.00
CA LYS A 75 19.62 -10.45 -10.88
C LYS A 75 20.33 -9.11 -10.64
N ILE A 76 19.55 -8.06 -10.37
CA ILE A 76 20.07 -6.68 -10.26
C ILE A 76 20.59 -6.38 -8.86
N HIS A 77 19.85 -6.77 -7.81
CA HIS A 77 20.09 -6.37 -6.42
C HIS A 77 20.45 -7.54 -5.48
N GLY A 78 20.56 -8.77 -5.99
CA GLY A 78 20.75 -9.94 -5.15
C GLY A 78 19.55 -10.15 -4.23
N ASP A 79 19.79 -10.41 -2.94
CA ASP A 79 18.72 -10.60 -1.94
C ASP A 79 18.20 -9.29 -1.31
N ASP A 80 18.77 -8.15 -1.68
CA ASP A 80 18.42 -6.81 -1.16
C ASP A 80 17.33 -6.15 -2.01
N TYR A 81 16.14 -6.74 -2.01
CA TYR A 81 14.93 -6.16 -2.60
C TYR A 81 13.69 -6.57 -1.81
N LYS A 82 12.60 -5.85 -2.02
CA LYS A 82 11.30 -6.16 -1.43
C LYS A 82 10.18 -5.84 -2.40
N ILE A 83 9.24 -6.76 -2.56
CA ILE A 83 8.04 -6.54 -3.37
C ILE A 83 6.83 -6.54 -2.45
N VAL A 84 5.99 -5.51 -2.58
CA VAL A 84 4.68 -5.45 -1.94
C VAL A 84 3.61 -5.42 -3.01
N VAL A 85 2.61 -6.29 -2.90
CA VAL A 85 1.49 -6.35 -3.84
C VAL A 85 0.20 -5.97 -3.13
N ILE A 86 -0.59 -5.08 -3.73
CA ILE A 86 -1.95 -4.77 -3.27
C ILE A 86 -2.95 -5.39 -4.24
N GLU A 87 -3.81 -6.27 -3.73
CA GLU A 87 -4.84 -6.97 -4.50
C GLU A 87 -6.21 -6.88 -3.81
N PRO A 88 -7.15 -6.06 -4.29
CA PRO A 88 -8.43 -5.93 -3.62
C PRO A 88 -9.28 -7.21 -3.63
N ASN A 89 -9.07 -8.13 -4.58
CA ASN A 89 -9.85 -9.37 -4.65
C ASN A 89 -9.20 -10.50 -3.84
N SER A 90 -9.84 -10.86 -2.71
CA SER A 90 -9.37 -11.94 -1.86
C SER A 90 -9.42 -13.32 -2.51
N GLU A 91 -10.39 -13.60 -3.39
CA GLU A 91 -10.50 -14.89 -4.08
C GLU A 91 -9.29 -15.12 -5.00
N VAL A 92 -8.91 -14.10 -5.78
CA VAL A 92 -7.71 -14.17 -6.65
C VAL A 92 -6.45 -14.46 -5.84
N ALA A 93 -6.30 -13.79 -4.69
CA ALA A 93 -5.14 -14.00 -3.82
C ALA A 93 -5.14 -15.38 -3.17
N ASN A 94 -6.29 -15.82 -2.65
CA ASN A 94 -6.43 -17.13 -2.02
C ASN A 94 -6.14 -18.27 -3.01
N ASP A 95 -6.65 -18.16 -4.24
CA ASP A 95 -6.41 -19.16 -5.28
C ASP A 95 -4.95 -19.17 -5.72
N CYS A 96 -4.32 -18.00 -5.82
CA CYS A 96 -2.89 -17.91 -6.11
C CYS A 96 -2.02 -18.59 -5.03
N LEU A 97 -2.37 -18.41 -3.74
CA LEU A 97 -1.67 -19.01 -2.62
C LEU A 97 -1.92 -20.52 -2.55
N SER A 98 -3.16 -20.97 -2.73
CA SER A 98 -3.50 -22.40 -2.70
C SER A 98 -2.88 -23.20 -3.84
N LEU A 99 -2.72 -22.58 -5.01
CA LEU A 99 -2.03 -23.15 -6.16
C LEU A 99 -0.50 -23.04 -6.08
N ASN A 100 0.04 -22.42 -5.02
CA ASN A 100 1.47 -22.21 -4.80
C ASN A 100 2.19 -21.60 -6.01
N LEU A 101 1.57 -20.58 -6.64
CA LEU A 101 2.09 -19.99 -7.87
C LEU A 101 3.27 -19.03 -7.66
N LEU A 102 3.43 -18.53 -6.43
CA LEU A 102 4.45 -17.54 -6.07
C LEU A 102 5.79 -18.23 -5.79
N ILE A 103 6.87 -17.73 -6.38
CA ILE A 103 8.18 -18.39 -6.32
C ILE A 103 9.12 -17.86 -5.22
N SER A 104 8.73 -16.83 -4.48
CA SER A 104 9.60 -16.15 -3.50
C SER A 104 8.83 -15.66 -2.27
N ASP A 105 9.47 -15.80 -1.12
CA ASP A 105 9.02 -15.30 0.19
C ASP A 105 9.27 -13.78 0.38
N LYS A 106 10.05 -13.16 -0.51
CA LYS A 106 10.32 -11.70 -0.53
C LYS A 106 9.15 -10.86 -1.01
N VAL A 107 8.03 -11.50 -1.34
CA VAL A 107 6.82 -10.86 -1.84
C VAL A 107 5.77 -10.86 -0.73
N LYS A 108 5.42 -9.68 -0.23
CA LYS A 108 4.30 -9.51 0.71
C LYS A 108 3.04 -9.12 -0.06
N ILE A 109 1.99 -9.92 0.06
CA ILE A 109 0.70 -9.66 -0.59
C ILE A 109 -0.29 -9.15 0.45
N TYR A 110 -0.78 -7.93 0.28
CA TYR A 110 -1.95 -7.43 0.99
C TYR A 110 -3.17 -7.63 0.10
N HIS A 111 -4.14 -8.41 0.58
CA HIS A 111 -5.32 -8.73 -0.21
C HIS A 111 -6.63 -8.60 0.56
N GLY A 112 -7.70 -8.20 -0.14
CA GLY A 112 -9.04 -8.10 0.46
C GLY A 112 -9.15 -7.11 1.63
N LEU A 113 -8.32 -6.07 1.64
CA LEU A 113 -8.31 -5.05 2.69
C LEU A 113 -8.87 -3.72 2.17
N SER A 114 -9.61 -2.99 3.02
CA SER A 114 -9.94 -1.60 2.72
C SER A 114 -8.69 -0.71 2.83
N HIS A 115 -8.75 0.49 2.25
CA HIS A 115 -7.66 1.47 2.39
C HIS A 115 -7.35 1.78 3.85
N ASP A 116 -8.37 1.96 4.69
CA ASP A 116 -8.18 2.25 6.12
C ASP A 116 -7.42 1.12 6.83
N ARG A 117 -7.65 -0.14 6.46
CA ARG A 117 -6.91 -1.29 7.00
C ARG A 117 -5.47 -1.32 6.49
N LEU A 118 -5.25 -1.00 5.21
CA LEU A 118 -3.90 -0.92 4.64
C LEU A 118 -3.06 0.16 5.35
N TYR A 119 -3.63 1.34 5.56
CA TYR A 119 -2.96 2.45 6.24
C TYR A 119 -2.89 2.30 7.78
N GLN A 120 -3.34 1.18 8.34
CA GLN A 120 -3.09 0.79 9.74
C GLN A 120 -1.93 -0.20 9.87
N ASP A 121 -1.44 -0.76 8.76
CA ASP A 121 -0.30 -1.66 8.76
C ASP A 121 1.01 -0.85 8.73
N GLU A 122 1.72 -0.92 9.85
CA GLU A 122 2.99 -0.21 10.07
C GLU A 122 4.09 -0.66 9.10
N GLU A 123 4.11 -1.93 8.72
CA GLU A 123 5.10 -2.45 7.78
C GLU A 123 4.85 -1.91 6.36
N LEU A 124 3.58 -1.81 5.95
CA LEU A 124 3.21 -1.15 4.71
C LEU A 124 3.55 0.34 4.73
N ILE A 125 3.22 1.05 5.81
CA ILE A 125 3.54 2.47 5.94
C ILE A 125 5.05 2.71 5.83
N ASN A 126 5.86 1.97 6.60
CA ASN A 126 7.32 2.07 6.54
C ASN A 126 7.86 1.75 5.14
N PHE A 127 7.26 0.78 4.46
CA PHE A 127 7.60 0.48 3.07
C PHE A 127 7.27 1.63 2.10
N LEU A 128 6.10 2.27 2.26
CA LEU A 128 5.69 3.42 1.42
C LEU A 128 6.58 4.65 1.67
N LEU A 129 6.98 4.89 2.92
CA LEU A 129 7.91 5.96 3.29
C LEU A 129 9.30 5.79 2.64
N ALA A 130 9.70 4.56 2.31
CA ALA A 130 10.91 4.27 1.54
C ALA A 130 10.79 4.61 0.04
N GLN A 131 9.67 5.21 -0.39
CA GLN A 131 9.41 5.66 -1.77
C GLN A 131 9.68 4.57 -2.83
N PRO A 132 8.92 3.45 -2.77
CA PRO A 132 9.09 2.33 -3.68
C PRO A 132 8.77 2.72 -5.12
N GLY A 133 9.35 2.00 -6.08
CA GLY A 133 8.91 2.06 -7.47
C GLY A 133 7.51 1.47 -7.62
N ILE A 134 6.63 2.13 -8.37
CA ILE A 134 5.24 1.67 -8.53
C ILE A 134 5.06 1.04 -9.91
N ILE A 135 4.53 -0.18 -9.94
CA ILE A 135 4.18 -0.91 -11.16
C ILE A 135 2.71 -1.29 -11.10
N ALA A 136 1.93 -0.90 -12.10
CA ALA A 136 0.52 -1.25 -12.19
C ALA A 136 0.32 -2.38 -13.19
N HIS A 137 -0.22 -3.51 -12.74
CA HIS A 137 -0.62 -4.58 -13.65
C HIS A 137 -1.85 -4.13 -14.46
N PRO A 138 -1.77 -3.97 -15.80
CA PRO A 138 -2.79 -3.23 -16.55
C PRO A 138 -4.21 -3.80 -16.42
N ALA A 139 -4.38 -5.13 -16.49
CA ALA A 139 -5.69 -5.75 -16.42
C ALA A 139 -6.33 -5.57 -15.03
N SER A 140 -5.58 -5.89 -13.97
CA SER A 140 -6.03 -5.69 -12.59
C SER A 140 -6.27 -4.22 -12.25
N PHE A 141 -5.38 -3.32 -12.68
CA PHE A 141 -5.50 -1.89 -12.41
C PHE A 141 -6.73 -1.29 -13.06
N ASN A 142 -7.03 -1.68 -14.31
CA ASN A 142 -8.23 -1.21 -15.00
C ASN A 142 -9.50 -1.75 -14.37
N LEU A 143 -9.50 -3.02 -13.95
CA LEU A 143 -10.63 -3.65 -13.27
C LEU A 143 -10.95 -2.96 -11.93
N TYR A 144 -9.92 -2.63 -11.16
CA TYR A 144 -10.05 -2.02 -9.82
C TYR A 144 -9.55 -0.57 -9.76
N LYS A 145 -9.78 0.18 -10.85
CA LYS A 145 -9.22 1.53 -11.06
C LYS A 145 -9.58 2.50 -9.94
N SER A 146 -10.83 2.50 -9.51
CA SER A 146 -11.30 3.35 -8.41
C SER A 146 -10.58 3.03 -7.11
N TYR A 147 -10.48 1.73 -6.78
CA TYR A 147 -9.79 1.26 -5.59
C TYR A 147 -8.32 1.70 -5.58
N PHE A 148 -7.55 1.48 -6.65
CA PHE A 148 -6.14 1.86 -6.67
C PHE A 148 -5.92 3.38 -6.70
N LYS A 149 -6.76 4.13 -7.40
CA LYS A 149 -6.69 5.60 -7.38
C LYS A 149 -6.94 6.15 -5.98
N ASN A 150 -7.93 5.62 -5.28
CA ASN A 150 -8.25 6.03 -3.91
C ASN A 150 -7.14 5.64 -2.93
N PHE A 151 -6.47 4.50 -3.15
CA PHE A 151 -5.28 4.14 -2.38
C PHE A 151 -4.17 5.19 -2.54
N LEU A 152 -3.87 5.61 -3.77
CA LEU A 152 -2.84 6.62 -4.08
C LEU A 152 -3.19 8.02 -3.57
N GLN A 153 -4.47 8.34 -3.49
CA GLN A 153 -4.99 9.65 -3.06
C GLN A 153 -5.38 9.67 -1.57
N TYR A 154 -5.11 8.59 -0.84
CA TYR A 154 -5.50 8.48 0.55
C TYR A 154 -4.84 9.61 1.36
N LYS A 155 -5.68 10.30 2.13
CA LYS A 155 -5.22 11.30 3.09
C LYS A 155 -5.43 10.73 4.48
N ALA A 156 -4.38 10.77 5.30
CA ALA A 156 -4.51 10.44 6.71
C ALA A 156 -5.59 11.34 7.33
N PRO A 157 -6.45 10.80 8.20
CA PRO A 157 -7.45 11.61 8.87
C PRO A 157 -6.75 12.63 9.77
N LEU A 158 -7.18 13.88 9.69
CA LEU A 158 -6.65 14.98 10.51
C LEU A 158 -7.46 15.19 11.80
N SER A 159 -8.69 14.68 11.85
CA SER A 159 -9.55 14.87 13.01
C SER A 159 -9.09 14.08 14.22
N THR A 160 -9.09 14.73 15.37
CA THR A 160 -8.58 14.16 16.63
C THR A 160 -9.23 12.82 16.97
N GLU A 161 -10.56 12.72 16.82
CA GLU A 161 -11.30 11.47 17.04
C GLU A 161 -10.75 10.31 16.20
N LYS A 162 -10.50 10.53 14.90
CA LYS A 162 -10.03 9.47 13.99
C LYS A 162 -8.57 9.12 14.25
N VAL A 163 -7.73 10.09 14.61
CA VAL A 163 -6.34 9.83 15.01
C VAL A 163 -6.30 8.96 16.26
N LEU A 164 -7.15 9.25 17.25
CA LEU A 164 -7.24 8.46 18.48
C LEU A 164 -7.65 7.00 18.22
N MET A 165 -8.47 6.74 17.21
CA MET A 165 -8.85 5.38 16.82
C MET A 165 -7.69 4.54 16.27
N VAL A 166 -6.66 5.17 15.69
CA VAL A 166 -5.51 4.47 15.08
C VAL A 166 -4.28 4.40 15.97
N LEU A 167 -4.20 5.22 17.02
CA LEU A 167 -3.11 5.15 17.97
C LEU A 167 -3.10 3.80 18.71
N ARG A 168 -1.90 3.30 19.02
CA ARG A 168 -1.73 2.06 19.81
C ARG A 168 -1.34 2.34 21.26
N ASP A 169 -0.62 3.44 21.49
CA ASP A 169 -0.14 3.81 22.82
C ASP A 169 -1.22 4.52 23.63
N GLU A 170 -1.61 3.90 24.76
CA GLU A 170 -2.68 4.41 25.63
C GLU A 170 -2.29 5.70 26.37
N HIS A 171 -0.99 5.95 26.62
CA HIS A 171 -0.54 7.19 27.23
C HIS A 171 -0.66 8.36 26.26
N ILE A 172 -0.26 8.16 24.99
CA ILE A 172 -0.41 9.16 23.94
C ILE A 172 -1.89 9.41 23.65
N LYS A 173 -2.72 8.36 23.56
CA LYS A 173 -4.17 8.51 23.42
C LYS A 173 -4.77 9.33 24.53
N LYS A 174 -4.46 9.00 25.79
CA LYS A 174 -4.99 9.73 26.94
C LYS A 174 -4.56 11.19 26.90
N PHE A 175 -3.29 11.46 26.62
CA PHE A 175 -2.79 12.84 26.51
C PHE A 175 -3.52 13.65 25.44
N ILE A 176 -3.66 13.09 24.23
CA ILE A 176 -4.36 13.75 23.12
C ILE A 176 -5.84 13.91 23.46
N SER A 177 -6.44 12.88 24.07
CA SER A 177 -7.83 12.89 24.48
C SER A 177 -8.13 14.01 25.50
N ASP A 178 -7.31 14.09 26.54
CA ASP A 178 -7.51 15.03 27.64
C ASP A 178 -7.35 16.50 27.21
N ARG A 179 -6.64 16.75 26.09
CA ARG A 179 -6.25 18.11 25.66
C ARG A 179 -6.87 18.58 24.36
N PHE A 180 -7.15 17.68 23.42
CA PHE A 180 -7.49 18.03 22.04
C PHE A 180 -8.77 17.38 21.53
N MET A 181 -9.55 16.67 22.37
CA MET A 181 -10.79 15.97 21.93
C MET A 181 -11.80 16.86 21.21
N ASN A 182 -11.86 18.14 21.56
CA ASN A 182 -12.81 19.09 20.97
C ASN A 182 -12.23 19.81 19.74
N GLU A 183 -11.02 19.46 19.33
CA GLU A 183 -10.34 20.11 18.20
C GLU A 183 -10.60 19.32 16.92
N ASP A 184 -11.03 20.05 15.88
CA ASP A 184 -11.38 19.48 14.58
C ASP A 184 -10.15 18.99 13.79
N ASP A 185 -8.98 19.58 14.05
CA ASP A 185 -7.71 19.25 13.42
C ASP A 185 -6.61 19.14 14.48
N LEU A 186 -6.11 17.92 14.68
CA LEU A 186 -5.08 17.65 15.68
C LEU A 186 -3.78 18.37 15.35
N GLN A 187 -3.44 18.53 14.06
CA GLN A 187 -2.20 19.18 13.66
C GLN A 187 -2.22 20.67 14.02
N VAL A 188 -3.34 21.35 13.77
CA VAL A 188 -3.54 22.75 14.18
C VAL A 188 -3.52 22.87 15.69
N ALA A 189 -4.23 21.98 16.41
CA ALA A 189 -4.26 22.01 17.86
C ALA A 189 -2.88 21.79 18.51
N LEU A 190 -2.07 20.89 17.95
CA LEU A 190 -0.70 20.65 18.39
C LEU A 190 0.20 21.87 18.16
N TRP A 191 0.03 22.54 17.02
CA TRP A 191 0.73 23.79 16.71
C TRP A 191 0.33 24.91 17.68
N ASP A 192 -0.97 25.15 17.87
CA ASP A 192 -1.43 26.20 18.79
C ASP A 192 -1.00 25.92 20.24
N TYR A 193 -0.97 24.63 20.63
CA TYR A 193 -0.43 24.22 21.92
C TYR A 193 1.06 24.54 22.07
N SER A 194 1.87 24.29 21.04
CA SER A 194 3.30 24.57 21.10
C SER A 194 3.60 26.06 21.17
N GLN A 195 2.84 26.87 20.41
CA GLN A 195 2.99 28.33 20.38
C GLN A 195 2.49 29.00 21.67
N SER A 196 1.40 28.51 22.26
CA SER A 196 0.82 29.11 23.47
C SER A 196 1.51 28.65 24.75
N ASN A 197 2.05 27.43 24.78
CA ASN A 197 2.49 26.79 26.01
C ASN A 197 4.02 26.70 26.10
N HIS A 198 4.67 27.79 26.51
CA HIS A 198 6.14 27.87 26.64
C HIS A 198 6.71 27.09 27.84
N ARG A 199 5.87 26.35 28.58
CA ARG A 199 6.27 25.61 29.77
C ARG A 199 6.08 24.12 29.54
N ILE A 200 7.18 23.40 29.69
CA ILE A 200 7.19 21.94 29.65
C ILE A 200 6.72 21.43 31.01
N VAL A 201 5.53 20.83 31.04
CA VAL A 201 4.88 20.34 32.26
C VAL A 201 5.06 18.83 32.41
N ASN A 202 5.17 18.11 31.30
CA ASN A 202 5.32 16.66 31.28
C ASN A 202 6.23 16.18 30.15
N LYS A 203 6.61 14.89 30.20
CA LYS A 203 7.53 14.28 29.23
C LYS A 203 7.00 14.27 27.78
N LEU A 204 5.69 14.22 27.58
CA LEU A 204 5.09 14.20 26.25
C LEU A 204 5.14 15.57 25.59
N ASP A 205 5.19 16.66 26.34
CA ASP A 205 5.39 18.01 25.77
C ASP A 205 6.71 18.06 24.97
N TYR A 206 7.80 17.46 25.47
CA TYR A 206 9.07 17.35 24.73
C TYR A 206 8.92 16.60 23.41
N LEU A 207 8.13 15.52 23.39
CA LEU A 207 7.91 14.72 22.19
C LEU A 207 7.17 15.54 21.12
N PHE A 208 6.21 16.36 21.51
CA PHE A 208 5.45 17.19 20.58
C PHE A 208 6.26 18.38 20.04
N PHE A 209 7.07 19.03 20.88
CA PHE A 209 8.02 20.03 20.39
C PHE A 209 9.03 19.42 19.41
N ALA A 210 9.54 18.22 19.71
CA ALA A 210 10.40 17.50 18.77
C ALA A 210 9.67 17.14 17.47
N LEU A 211 8.40 16.74 17.55
CA LEU A 211 7.58 16.41 16.39
C LEU A 211 7.36 17.63 15.49
N GLU A 212 7.10 18.82 16.06
CA GLU A 212 6.97 20.08 15.32
C GLU A 212 8.24 20.42 14.54
N GLU A 213 9.41 20.28 15.17
CA GLU A 213 10.71 20.55 14.55
C GLU A 213 11.07 19.53 13.46
N ILE A 214 10.69 18.25 13.65
CA ILE A 214 11.02 17.16 12.70
C ILE A 214 10.03 17.11 11.54
N ALA A 215 8.78 17.50 11.77
CA ALA A 215 7.70 17.53 10.78
C ALA A 215 7.11 18.95 10.67
N PRO A 216 7.93 19.96 10.28
CA PRO A 216 7.43 21.31 10.12
C PRO A 216 6.31 21.28 9.08
N LEU A 217 5.23 22.02 9.35
CA LEU A 217 4.10 22.20 8.42
C LEU A 217 4.64 22.50 7.01
N ASN A 218 4.65 21.48 6.14
CA ASN A 218 5.03 21.60 4.75
C ASN A 218 3.92 22.36 4.02
N GLY A 219 4.00 23.69 4.02
CA GLY A 219 3.36 24.59 3.05
C GLY A 219 1.82 24.67 3.07
N ASP A 220 1.30 25.89 3.02
CA ASP A 220 -0.08 26.24 2.61
C ASP A 220 -1.27 25.99 3.55
N ALA A 221 -1.08 25.76 4.85
CA ALA A 221 -2.14 26.06 5.83
C ALA A 221 -2.25 27.58 6.16
N ARG A 222 -1.52 28.44 5.44
CA ARG A 222 -1.44 29.89 5.65
C ARG A 222 -2.31 30.71 4.67
N LYS A 223 -3.44 30.16 4.20
CA LYS A 223 -4.48 30.91 3.49
C LYS A 223 -5.87 30.39 3.80
#